data_AF-A0A6A5QBX0-F1
#
_entry.id   AF-A0A6A5QBX0-F1
#
_cell.length_a   1.000
_cell.length_b   1.000
_cell.length_c   1.000
_cell.angle_alpha   90.00
_cell.angle_beta   90.00
_cell.angle_gamma   90.00
#
_symmetry.space_group_name_H-M   'P 1'
#
loop_
_entity.id
_entity.type
_entity.pdbx_description
1 polymer ?
#
loop_
_entity_poly.entity_id
_entity_poly.type
_entity_poly.pdbx_seq_one_letter_code
_entity_poly.pdbx_strand_id
1 'polypeptide(L)'
;MAAQARHNSNLPPQEDPKKKAQSLMDAIPVPGSSPLTKAAVLSAGAGLSVAAISNELYVVNEESIVALSLLTVFWAVAKYAGPAWSDYAQQQTDKITGILNAAREDHTSAVKQRIQSVQDLGGVIDITKTLFEVSKETAQLEAQAFELEQKTAIAHEAKTVLESWVRYEGQVKQRQQRELAESIIAKVDKELENPRTLKQILDQSVADVERIVSQKAA
;
A
#
# COMPACT_ATOMS: atom_id res chain seq x y z
N MET A 1 -40.96 -41.69 80.05
CA MET A 1 -40.76 -40.60 79.08
C MET A 1 -39.73 -39.65 79.68
N ALA A 2 -38.48 -39.73 79.23
CA ALA A 2 -37.44 -38.73 79.52
C ALA A 2 -36.39 -38.84 78.40
N ALA A 3 -36.44 -37.91 77.46
CA ALA A 3 -35.55 -37.87 76.31
C ALA A 3 -34.16 -37.38 76.74
N GLN A 4 -33.12 -38.14 76.41
CA GLN A 4 -31.74 -37.68 76.50
C GLN A 4 -31.47 -36.64 75.39
N ALA A 5 -31.21 -35.40 75.79
CA ALA A 5 -30.72 -34.36 74.89
C ALA A 5 -29.29 -34.71 74.45
N ARG A 6 -29.09 -35.04 73.17
CA ARG A 6 -27.77 -35.17 72.56
C ARG A 6 -27.28 -33.78 72.18
N HIS A 7 -26.21 -33.33 72.82
CA HIS A 7 -25.49 -32.11 72.42
C HIS A 7 -24.75 -32.39 71.12
N ASN A 8 -25.19 -31.79 70.01
CA ASN A 8 -24.55 -31.93 68.70
C ASN A 8 -23.48 -30.84 68.56
N SER A 9 -22.21 -31.18 68.74
CA SER A 9 -21.09 -30.25 68.52
C SER A 9 -20.82 -30.11 67.03
N ASN A 10 -21.32 -29.05 66.41
CA ASN A 10 -20.99 -28.68 65.04
C ASN A 10 -19.58 -28.03 65.00
N LEU A 11 -18.54 -28.85 65.02
CA LEU A 11 -17.16 -28.45 64.74
C LEU A 11 -16.93 -28.52 63.21
N PRO A 12 -16.27 -27.53 62.57
CA PRO A 12 -15.93 -27.61 61.15
C PRO A 12 -15.05 -28.85 60.87
N PRO A 13 -15.04 -29.39 59.63
CA PRO A 13 -14.28 -30.59 59.29
C PRO A 13 -12.83 -30.43 59.72
N GLN A 14 -12.39 -31.29 60.64
CA GLN A 14 -11.03 -31.28 61.15
C GLN A 14 -10.09 -31.69 60.01
N GLU A 15 -9.41 -30.71 59.40
CA GLU A 15 -8.35 -30.96 58.41
C GLU A 15 -7.35 -31.99 58.97
N ASP A 16 -6.87 -32.91 58.12
CA ASP A 16 -5.87 -33.89 58.50
C ASP A 16 -4.69 -33.19 59.20
N PRO A 17 -4.40 -33.51 60.48
CA PRO A 17 -3.37 -32.82 61.25
C PRO A 17 -1.99 -32.95 60.59
N LYS A 18 -1.76 -34.03 59.84
CA LYS A 18 -0.57 -34.25 59.03
C LYS A 18 -0.41 -33.21 57.91
N LYS A 19 -1.50 -32.87 57.21
CA LYS A 19 -1.47 -31.89 56.09
C LYS A 19 -1.25 -30.48 56.61
N LYS A 20 -1.86 -30.14 57.75
CA LYS A 20 -1.66 -28.84 58.39
C LYS A 20 -0.25 -28.67 58.94
N ALA A 21 0.30 -29.69 59.61
CA ALA A 21 1.68 -29.69 60.06
C ALA A 21 2.68 -29.53 58.89
N GLN A 22 2.43 -30.19 57.76
CA GLN A 22 3.24 -30.01 56.55
C GLN A 22 3.18 -28.57 56.04
N SER A 23 1.99 -27.96 55.93
CA SER A 23 1.87 -26.55 55.52
C SER A 23 2.59 -25.58 56.46
N LEU A 24 2.62 -25.87 57.76
CA LEU A 24 3.36 -25.08 58.76
C LEU A 24 4.87 -25.26 58.61
N MET A 25 5.35 -26.48 58.35
CA MET A 25 6.77 -26.73 58.06
C MET A 25 7.21 -26.02 56.78
N ASP A 26 6.34 -25.96 55.77
CA ASP A 26 6.60 -25.29 54.51
C ASP A 26 6.67 -23.77 54.66
N ALA A 27 5.83 -23.19 55.53
CA ALA A 27 5.77 -21.76 55.80
C ALA A 27 6.95 -21.21 56.61
N ILE A 28 7.80 -22.05 57.24
CA ILE A 28 8.99 -21.59 57.97
C ILE A 28 10.00 -20.99 56.97
N PRO A 29 10.33 -19.69 57.08
CA PRO A 29 11.23 -19.00 56.15
C PRO A 29 12.68 -19.30 56.52
N VAL A 30 13.18 -20.47 56.14
CA VAL A 30 14.59 -20.84 56.26
C VAL A 30 15.17 -21.06 54.86
N PRO A 31 16.37 -20.53 54.55
CA PRO A 31 17.04 -20.81 53.29
C PRO A 31 17.41 -22.30 53.21
N GLY A 32 16.70 -23.06 52.38
CA GLY A 32 16.96 -24.49 52.15
C GLY A 32 15.71 -25.36 52.27
N SER A 33 15.48 -26.21 51.27
CA SER A 33 14.30 -27.08 51.14
C SER A 33 14.40 -28.42 51.88
N SER A 34 15.40 -28.60 52.77
CA SER A 34 15.57 -29.86 53.50
C SER A 34 14.61 -29.97 54.69
N PRO A 35 13.84 -31.07 54.81
CA PRO A 35 12.92 -31.29 55.93
C PRO A 35 13.66 -31.44 57.26
N LEU A 36 14.91 -31.95 57.24
CA LEU A 36 15.77 -32.04 58.41
C LEU A 36 16.14 -30.64 58.94
N THR A 37 16.45 -29.70 58.06
CA THR A 37 16.79 -28.32 58.44
C THR A 37 15.57 -27.61 59.04
N LYS A 38 14.39 -27.78 58.44
CA LYS A 38 13.14 -27.21 58.96
C LYS A 38 12.78 -27.78 60.35
N ALA A 39 12.91 -29.10 60.52
CA ALA A 39 12.70 -29.74 61.81
C ALA A 39 13.74 -29.29 62.85
N ALA A 40 15.01 -29.21 62.46
CA ALA A 40 16.10 -28.78 63.33
C ALA A 40 15.91 -27.34 63.83
N VAL A 41 15.55 -26.40 62.95
CA VAL A 41 15.29 -25.00 63.33
C VAL A 41 14.09 -24.89 64.26
N LEU A 42 13.00 -25.62 63.97
CA LEU A 42 11.82 -25.62 64.85
C LEU A 42 12.16 -26.21 66.23
N SER A 43 12.85 -27.34 66.27
CA SER A 43 13.26 -27.98 67.53
C SER A 43 14.28 -27.13 68.29
N ALA A 44 15.21 -26.48 67.60
CA ALA A 44 16.20 -25.60 68.21
C ALA A 44 15.54 -24.33 68.74
N GLY A 45 14.63 -23.70 67.97
CA GLY A 45 13.88 -22.53 68.42
C GLY A 45 13.00 -22.85 69.63
N ALA A 46 12.29 -23.98 69.62
CA ALA A 46 11.51 -24.45 70.76
C ALA A 46 12.39 -24.81 71.97
N GLY A 47 13.54 -25.46 71.75
CA GLY A 47 14.48 -25.77 72.81
C GLY A 47 15.09 -24.51 73.45
N LEU A 48 15.46 -23.52 72.63
CA LEU A 48 15.97 -22.24 73.09
C LEU A 48 14.91 -21.43 73.84
N SER A 49 13.65 -21.42 73.39
CA SER A 49 12.59 -20.70 74.09
C SER A 49 12.26 -21.34 75.44
N VAL A 50 12.19 -22.67 75.51
CA VAL A 50 11.99 -23.40 76.78
C VAL A 50 13.17 -23.17 77.71
N ALA A 51 14.42 -23.25 77.23
CA ALA A 51 15.60 -22.99 78.05
C ALA A 51 15.67 -21.53 78.52
N ALA A 52 15.27 -20.57 77.69
CA ALA A 52 15.24 -19.14 78.06
C ALA A 52 14.20 -18.85 79.15
N ILE A 53 13.03 -19.50 79.10
CA ILE A 53 12.00 -19.39 80.14
C ILE A 53 12.43 -20.14 81.41
N SER A 54 12.91 -21.37 81.26
CA SER A 54 13.27 -22.24 82.40
C SER A 54 14.46 -21.73 83.20
N ASN A 55 15.40 -21.02 82.57
CA ASN A 55 16.56 -20.42 83.23
C ASN A 55 16.33 -18.93 83.59
N GLU A 56 15.08 -18.43 83.49
CA GLU A 56 14.71 -17.03 83.74
C GLU A 56 15.50 -16.00 82.90
N LEU A 57 16.09 -16.44 81.79
CA LEU A 57 16.85 -15.58 80.87
C LEU A 57 15.91 -14.57 80.17
N TYR A 58 14.62 -14.91 80.06
CA TYR A 58 13.54 -13.97 79.76
C TYR A 58 12.55 -13.91 80.92
N VAL A 59 12.54 -12.78 81.64
CA VAL A 59 11.59 -12.52 82.73
C VAL A 59 10.37 -11.79 82.16
N VAL A 60 9.18 -12.36 82.35
CA VAL A 60 7.93 -11.71 81.95
C VAL A 60 7.68 -10.52 82.87
N ASN A 61 7.88 -9.31 82.35
CA ASN A 61 7.65 -8.06 83.06
C ASN A 61 6.51 -7.27 82.40
N GLU A 62 6.17 -6.10 82.96
CA GLU A 62 5.23 -5.15 82.37
C GLU A 62 5.58 -4.80 80.90
N GLU A 63 6.87 -4.70 80.58
CA GLU A 63 7.36 -4.47 79.21
C GLU A 63 7.02 -5.62 78.24
N SER A 64 6.81 -6.85 78.72
CA SER A 64 6.39 -7.98 77.88
C SER A 64 4.98 -7.78 77.32
N ILE A 65 4.10 -7.14 78.09
CA ILE A 65 2.73 -6.80 77.65
C ILE A 65 2.78 -5.69 76.61
N VAL A 66 3.64 -4.68 76.82
CA VAL A 66 3.89 -3.62 75.84
C VAL A 66 4.46 -4.21 74.55
N ALA A 67 5.46 -5.08 74.64
CA ALA A 67 6.06 -5.75 73.48
C ALA A 67 5.03 -6.59 72.69
N LEU A 68 4.17 -7.33 73.39
CA LEU A 68 3.10 -8.11 72.76
C LEU A 68 2.10 -7.20 72.05
N SER A 69 1.65 -6.12 72.69
CA SER A 69 0.71 -5.17 72.07
C SER A 69 1.31 -4.53 70.80
N LEU A 70 2.57 -4.11 70.86
CA LEU A 70 3.28 -3.53 69.71
C LEU A 70 3.47 -4.54 68.57
N LEU A 71 3.79 -5.80 68.89
CA LEU A 71 3.84 -6.88 67.90
C LEU A 71 2.46 -7.12 67.25
N THR A 72 1.38 -7.09 68.01
CA THR A 72 0.02 -7.25 67.44
C THR A 72 -0.36 -6.09 66.52
N VAL A 73 0.03 -4.86 66.86
CA VAL A 73 -0.19 -3.68 66.01
C VAL A 73 0.62 -3.80 64.72
N PHE A 74 1.91 -4.14 64.79
CA PHE A 74 2.71 -4.34 63.59
C PHE A 74 2.21 -5.49 62.72
N TRP A 75 1.75 -6.58 63.34
CA TRP A 75 1.14 -7.69 62.61
C TRP A 75 -0.16 -7.23 61.90
N ALA A 76 -1.02 -6.48 62.58
CA ALA A 76 -2.24 -5.94 61.98
C ALA A 76 -1.92 -4.98 60.83
N VAL A 77 -0.97 -4.06 61.01
CA VAL A 77 -0.55 -3.12 59.95
C VAL A 77 0.05 -3.88 58.77
N ALA A 78 0.95 -4.84 59.00
CA ALA A 78 1.51 -5.65 57.93
C ALA A 78 0.42 -6.44 57.17
N LYS A 79 -0.59 -6.96 57.88
CA LYS A 79 -1.65 -7.75 57.25
C LYS A 79 -2.67 -6.91 56.47
N TYR A 80 -3.05 -5.75 57.01
CA TYR A 80 -4.10 -4.92 56.42
C TYR A 80 -3.56 -3.81 55.51
N ALA A 81 -2.45 -3.17 55.86
CA ALA A 81 -1.84 -2.10 55.05
C ALA A 81 -0.77 -2.61 54.08
N GLY A 82 -0.18 -3.78 54.35
CA GLY A 82 0.85 -4.39 53.48
C GLY A 82 0.38 -4.59 52.03
N PRO A 83 -0.81 -5.19 51.78
CA PRO A 83 -1.33 -5.36 50.42
C PRO A 83 -1.53 -4.01 49.70
N ALA A 84 -2.14 -3.03 50.39
CA ALA A 84 -2.38 -1.71 49.82
C ALA A 84 -1.07 -0.98 49.43
N TRP A 85 -0.01 -1.13 50.25
CA TRP A 85 1.30 -0.57 49.93
C TRP A 85 1.96 -1.29 48.74
N SER A 86 1.85 -2.62 48.68
CA SER A 86 2.36 -3.42 47.57
C SER A 86 1.70 -3.02 46.25
N ASP A 87 0.36 -2.92 46.24
CA ASP A 87 -0.40 -2.54 45.05
C ASP A 87 -0.06 -1.13 44.59
N TYR A 88 0.11 -0.19 45.53
CA TYR A 88 0.55 1.18 45.23
C TYR A 88 1.96 1.20 44.60
N ALA A 89 2.91 0.46 45.18
CA ALA A 89 4.27 0.37 44.67
C ALA A 89 4.30 -0.27 43.27
N GLN A 90 3.46 -1.27 43.03
CA GLN A 90 3.36 -1.92 41.72
C GLN A 90 2.73 -0.99 40.68
N GLN A 91 1.64 -0.28 41.01
CA GLN A 91 1.04 0.71 40.11
C GLN A 91 2.02 1.83 39.73
N GLN A 92 2.82 2.33 40.67
CA GLN A 92 3.81 3.34 40.38
C GLN A 92 4.92 2.81 39.45
N THR A 93 5.34 1.56 39.66
CA THR A 93 6.30 0.88 38.79
C THR A 93 5.76 0.70 37.38
N ASP A 94 4.52 0.24 37.26
CA ASP A 94 3.84 0.01 35.99
C ASP A 94 3.62 1.33 35.24
N LYS A 95 3.26 2.40 35.94
CA LYS A 95 3.12 3.75 35.36
C LYS A 95 4.44 4.24 34.78
N ILE A 96 5.53 4.17 35.53
CA ILE A 96 6.85 4.61 35.06
C ILE A 96 7.30 3.77 33.86
N THR A 97 7.12 2.46 33.93
CA THR A 97 7.48 1.53 32.85
C THR A 97 6.64 1.77 31.60
N GLY A 98 5.34 2.01 31.76
CA GLY A 98 4.42 2.34 30.67
C GLY A 98 4.80 3.64 29.98
N ILE A 99 5.10 4.71 30.73
CA ILE A 99 5.55 5.99 30.16
C ILE A 99 6.87 5.81 29.40
N LEU A 100 7.83 5.07 29.96
CA LEU A 100 9.13 4.86 29.31
C LEU A 100 9.02 4.06 28.02
N ASN A 101 8.17 3.03 28.00
CA ASN A 101 7.92 2.21 26.81
C ASN A 101 7.18 3.01 25.74
N ALA A 102 6.13 3.75 26.12
CA ALA A 102 5.40 4.62 25.21
C ALA A 102 6.31 5.70 24.61
N ALA A 103 7.13 6.36 25.43
CA ALA A 103 8.09 7.36 24.95
C ALA A 103 9.09 6.76 23.94
N ARG A 104 9.59 5.54 24.18
CA ARG A 104 10.47 4.84 23.22
C ARG A 104 9.76 4.56 21.89
N GLU A 105 8.51 4.12 21.95
CA GLU A 105 7.71 3.85 20.75
C GLU A 105 7.43 5.14 19.98
N ASP A 106 6.97 6.19 20.65
CA ASP A 106 6.71 7.51 20.06
C ASP A 106 7.97 8.12 19.43
N HIS A 107 9.11 8.06 20.12
CA HIS A 107 10.38 8.52 19.56
C HIS A 107 10.77 7.73 18.31
N THR A 108 10.62 6.41 18.35
CA THR A 108 10.92 5.55 17.20
C THR A 108 10.00 5.86 16.02
N SER A 109 8.70 6.07 16.28
CA SER A 109 7.70 6.44 15.28
C SER A 109 8.01 7.81 14.66
N ALA A 110 8.31 8.81 15.49
CA ALA A 110 8.66 10.15 15.02
C ALA A 110 9.94 10.16 14.16
N VAL A 111 10.95 9.36 14.54
CA VAL A 111 12.16 9.19 13.72
C VAL A 111 11.84 8.52 12.39
N LYS A 112 11.03 7.46 12.38
CA LYS A 112 10.59 6.80 11.14
C LYS A 112 9.83 7.76 10.20
N GLN A 113 8.91 8.57 10.75
CA GLN A 113 8.20 9.59 9.97
C GLN A 113 9.13 10.62 9.36
N ARG A 114 10.14 11.09 10.12
CA ARG A 114 11.16 12.00 9.60
C ARG A 114 12.00 11.37 8.51
N ILE A 115 12.40 10.09 8.67
CA ILE A 115 13.13 9.36 7.63
C ILE A 115 12.30 9.27 6.35
N GLN A 116 11.01 8.94 6.45
CA GLN A 116 10.13 8.86 5.30
C GLN A 116 9.97 10.21 4.59
N SER A 117 9.76 11.29 5.35
CA SER A 117 9.68 12.64 4.78
C SER A 117 10.99 13.07 4.09
N VAL A 118 12.15 12.70 4.63
CA VAL A 118 13.45 12.98 4.00
C VAL A 118 13.70 12.08 2.79
N GLN A 119 13.23 10.83 2.81
CA GLN A 119 13.33 9.90 1.70
C GLN A 119 12.57 10.41 0.47
N ASP A 120 11.37 10.98 0.65
CA ASP A 120 10.60 11.59 -0.43
C ASP A 120 11.35 12.77 -1.07
N LEU A 121 12.16 13.49 -0.29
CA LEU A 121 13.02 14.57 -0.79
C LEU A 121 14.26 14.06 -1.54
N GLY A 122 14.66 12.81 -1.35
CA GLY A 122 15.83 12.21 -2.00
C GLY A 122 15.73 12.18 -3.54
N GLY A 123 14.51 12.07 -4.08
CA GLY A 123 14.27 12.01 -5.52
C GLY A 123 14.17 13.37 -6.23
N VAL A 124 14.13 14.48 -5.49
CA VAL A 124 13.85 15.82 -6.06
C VAL A 124 14.94 16.26 -7.05
N ILE A 125 16.20 15.88 -6.82
CA ILE A 125 17.30 16.23 -7.71
C ILE A 125 17.12 15.58 -9.08
N ASP A 126 16.77 14.30 -9.13
CA ASP A 126 16.59 13.57 -10.37
C ASP A 126 15.32 14.02 -11.10
N ILE A 127 14.21 14.24 -10.37
CA ILE A 127 12.99 14.84 -10.93
C ILE A 127 13.29 16.21 -11.56
N THR A 128 14.12 17.04 -10.91
CA THR A 128 14.48 18.35 -11.44
C THR A 128 15.31 18.22 -12.72
N LYS A 129 16.28 17.30 -12.77
CA LYS A 129 17.03 17.01 -14.01
C LYS A 129 16.11 16.56 -15.14
N THR A 130 15.22 15.60 -14.85
CA THR A 130 14.23 15.13 -15.82
C THR A 130 13.32 16.26 -16.30
N LEU A 131 12.91 17.18 -15.43
CA LEU A 131 12.10 18.33 -15.82
C LEU A 131 12.84 19.26 -16.80
N PHE A 132 14.14 19.49 -16.58
CA PHE A 132 14.97 20.25 -17.52
C PHE A 132 15.22 19.52 -18.84
N GLU A 133 15.41 18.21 -18.81
CA GLU A 133 15.55 17.37 -20.01
C GLU A 133 14.27 17.41 -20.84
N VAL A 134 13.11 17.18 -20.22
CA VAL A 134 11.79 17.27 -20.88
C VAL A 134 11.56 18.65 -21.47
N SER A 135 11.91 19.72 -20.76
CA SER A 135 11.79 21.09 -21.29
C SER A 135 12.67 21.31 -22.52
N LYS A 136 13.90 20.79 -22.52
CA LYS A 136 14.82 20.89 -23.65
C LYS A 136 14.35 20.07 -24.85
N GLU A 137 13.90 18.84 -24.63
CA GLU A 137 13.35 17.98 -25.67
C GLU A 137 12.08 18.57 -26.28
N THR A 138 11.20 19.15 -25.45
CA THR A 138 9.98 19.84 -25.91
C THR A 138 10.33 20.99 -26.85
N ALA A 139 11.26 21.87 -26.46
CA ALA A 139 11.67 22.99 -27.31
C ALA A 139 12.31 22.52 -28.64
N GLN A 140 13.07 21.43 -28.62
CA GLN A 140 13.64 20.85 -29.84
C GLN A 140 12.57 20.25 -30.75
N LEU A 141 11.61 19.52 -30.18
CA LEU A 141 10.51 18.92 -30.94
C LEU A 141 9.57 19.97 -31.50
N GLU A 142 9.27 21.04 -30.77
CA GLU A 142 8.49 22.16 -31.27
C GLU A 142 9.18 22.86 -32.45
N ALA A 143 10.49 23.10 -32.37
CA ALA A 143 11.24 23.68 -33.46
C ALA A 143 11.25 22.77 -34.72
N GLN A 144 11.46 21.47 -34.54
CA GLN A 144 11.43 20.50 -35.65
C GLN A 144 10.04 20.37 -36.26
N ALA A 145 8.99 20.35 -35.44
CA ALA A 145 7.60 20.30 -35.89
C ALA A 145 7.26 21.54 -36.72
N PHE A 146 7.66 22.73 -36.25
CA PHE A 146 7.44 23.99 -36.96
C PHE A 146 8.19 24.04 -38.30
N GLU A 147 9.43 23.56 -38.37
CA GLU A 147 10.18 23.46 -39.62
C GLU A 147 9.53 22.49 -40.61
N LEU A 148 9.09 21.32 -40.13
CA LEU A 148 8.38 20.35 -40.95
C LEU A 148 7.06 20.92 -41.46
N GLU A 149 6.29 21.57 -40.59
CA GLU A 149 5.01 22.19 -40.94
C GLU A 149 5.19 23.22 -42.05
N GLN A 150 6.17 24.12 -41.94
CA GLN A 150 6.49 25.09 -42.99
C GLN A 150 6.89 24.42 -44.31
N LYS A 151 7.75 23.40 -44.28
CA LYS A 151 8.13 22.65 -45.50
C LYS A 151 6.93 21.99 -46.16
N THR A 152 6.04 21.39 -45.37
CA THR A 152 4.83 20.74 -45.89
C THR A 152 3.82 21.75 -46.44
N ALA A 153 3.67 22.91 -45.80
CA ALA A 153 2.80 23.99 -46.27
C ALA A 153 3.27 24.51 -47.64
N ILE A 154 4.58 24.82 -47.77
CA ILE A 154 5.16 25.28 -49.05
C ILE A 154 5.02 24.20 -50.13
N ALA A 155 5.30 22.93 -49.79
CA ALA A 155 5.13 21.83 -50.73
C ALA A 155 3.67 21.66 -51.19
N HIS A 156 2.71 21.87 -50.28
CA HIS A 156 1.29 21.82 -50.58
C HIS A 156 0.83 22.97 -51.47
N GLU A 157 1.30 24.20 -51.22
CA GLU A 157 1.05 25.37 -52.07
C GLU A 157 1.62 25.15 -53.48
N ALA A 158 2.88 24.73 -53.58
CA ALA A 158 3.53 24.45 -54.86
C ALA A 158 2.79 23.36 -55.65
N LYS A 159 2.35 22.29 -54.97
CA LYS A 159 1.54 21.22 -55.57
C LYS A 159 0.21 21.76 -56.07
N THR A 160 -0.49 22.57 -55.27
CA THR A 160 -1.79 23.15 -55.63
C THR A 160 -1.67 24.04 -56.87
N VAL A 161 -0.61 24.86 -56.94
CA VAL A 161 -0.32 25.66 -58.13
C VAL A 161 -0.07 24.75 -59.33
N LEU A 162 0.79 23.75 -59.22
CA LEU A 162 1.09 22.82 -60.32
C LEU A 162 -0.16 22.05 -60.80
N GLU A 163 -0.99 21.57 -59.88
CA GLU A 163 -2.27 20.93 -60.21
C GLU A 163 -3.21 21.89 -60.96
N SER A 164 -3.22 23.18 -60.58
CA SER A 164 -4.00 24.19 -61.30
C SER A 164 -3.51 24.40 -62.74
N TRP A 165 -2.19 24.40 -62.97
CA TRP A 165 -1.59 24.48 -64.30
C TRP A 165 -1.92 23.26 -65.15
N VAL A 166 -1.77 22.06 -64.59
CA VAL A 166 -2.11 20.80 -65.28
C VAL A 166 -3.59 20.75 -65.63
N ARG A 167 -4.47 21.17 -64.71
CA ARG A 167 -5.92 21.24 -64.98
C ARG A 167 -6.24 22.25 -66.08
N TYR A 168 -5.60 23.43 -66.07
CA TYR A 168 -5.75 24.43 -67.11
C TYR A 168 -5.29 23.90 -68.47
N GLU A 169 -4.11 23.28 -68.54
CA GLU A 169 -3.58 22.68 -69.76
C GLU A 169 -4.51 21.56 -70.30
N GLY A 170 -5.01 20.71 -69.41
CA GLY A 170 -5.99 19.67 -69.76
C GLY A 170 -7.27 20.25 -70.36
N GLN A 171 -7.81 21.33 -69.77
CA GLN A 171 -8.98 22.03 -70.30
C GLN A 171 -8.70 22.69 -71.65
N VAL A 172 -7.55 23.33 -71.83
CA VAL A 172 -7.16 23.96 -73.10
C VAL A 172 -7.01 22.90 -74.19
N LYS A 173 -6.32 21.79 -73.92
CA LYS A 173 -6.20 20.68 -74.88
C LYS A 173 -7.56 20.10 -75.26
N GLN A 174 -8.45 19.90 -74.29
CA GLN A 174 -9.79 19.39 -74.55
C GLN A 174 -10.63 20.37 -75.40
N ARG A 175 -10.53 21.69 -75.15
CA ARG A 175 -11.17 22.72 -75.98
C ARG A 175 -10.61 22.74 -77.39
N GLN A 176 -9.29 22.71 -77.55
CA GLN A 176 -8.63 22.65 -78.86
C GLN A 176 -9.03 21.41 -79.64
N GLN A 177 -9.08 20.24 -79.01
CA GLN A 177 -9.55 19.01 -79.64
C GLN A 177 -11.01 19.12 -80.09
N ARG A 178 -11.86 19.74 -79.27
CA ARG A 178 -13.27 19.98 -79.62
C ARG A 178 -13.42 20.96 -80.78
N GLU A 179 -12.75 22.10 -80.73
CA GLU A 179 -12.76 23.10 -81.82
C GLU A 179 -12.20 22.52 -83.12
N LEU A 180 -11.11 21.74 -83.04
CA LEU A 180 -10.55 21.04 -84.19
C LEU A 180 -11.54 20.03 -84.76
N ALA A 181 -12.16 19.19 -83.92
CA ALA A 181 -13.18 18.23 -84.35
C ALA A 181 -14.38 18.93 -85.00
N GLU A 182 -14.93 19.99 -84.38
CA GLU A 182 -16.03 20.78 -84.93
C GLU A 182 -15.63 21.42 -86.28
N SER A 183 -14.40 21.92 -86.42
CA SER A 183 -13.90 22.50 -87.67
C SER A 183 -13.69 21.47 -88.78
N ILE A 184 -13.24 20.25 -88.45
CA ILE A 184 -13.06 19.15 -89.40
C ILE A 184 -14.43 18.64 -89.84
N ILE A 185 -15.36 18.42 -88.90
CA ILE A 185 -16.73 18.01 -89.19
C ILE A 185 -17.39 19.04 -90.12
N ALA A 186 -17.32 20.33 -89.81
CA ALA A 186 -17.89 21.38 -90.65
C ALA A 186 -17.23 21.49 -92.04
N LYS A 187 -15.92 21.19 -92.17
CA LYS A 187 -15.24 21.11 -93.47
C LYS A 187 -15.71 19.90 -94.27
N VAL A 188 -15.83 18.74 -93.63
CA VAL A 188 -16.35 17.50 -94.26
C VAL A 188 -17.78 17.71 -94.73
N ASP A 189 -18.65 18.28 -93.90
CA ASP A 189 -20.05 18.57 -94.28
C ASP A 189 -20.12 19.50 -95.50
N LYS A 190 -19.29 20.56 -95.55
CA LYS A 190 -19.19 21.45 -96.74
C LYS A 190 -18.62 20.76 -97.97
N GLU A 191 -17.65 19.85 -97.81
CA GLU A 191 -17.13 19.06 -98.92
C GLU A 191 -18.16 18.06 -99.45
N LEU A 192 -19.04 17.54 -98.59
CA LEU A 192 -20.16 16.67 -98.99
C LEU A 192 -21.26 17.43 -99.74
N GLU A 193 -21.41 18.74 -99.57
CA GLU A 193 -22.33 19.56 -100.37
C GLU A 193 -21.79 19.85 -101.79
N ASN A 194 -20.50 19.66 -102.04
CA ASN A 194 -19.91 19.92 -103.35
C ASN A 194 -20.32 18.85 -104.39
N PRO A 195 -20.87 19.24 -105.55
CA PRO A 195 -21.38 18.28 -106.53
C PRO A 195 -20.28 17.45 -107.20
N ARG A 196 -19.02 17.90 -107.16
CA ARG A 196 -17.86 17.18 -107.71
C ARG A 196 -17.43 16.01 -106.83
N THR A 197 -17.41 16.23 -105.51
CA THR A 197 -17.10 15.20 -104.50
C THR A 197 -18.24 14.20 -104.39
N LEU A 198 -19.51 14.63 -104.43
CA LEU A 198 -20.66 13.72 -104.49
C LEU A 198 -20.60 12.79 -105.71
N LYS A 199 -20.23 13.31 -106.88
CA LYS A 199 -20.01 12.48 -108.08
C LYS A 199 -18.86 11.50 -107.89
N GLN A 200 -17.71 11.94 -107.37
CA GLN A 200 -16.59 11.04 -107.08
C GLN A 200 -16.94 9.95 -106.06
N ILE A 201 -17.71 10.27 -105.02
CA ILE A 201 -18.18 9.27 -104.03
C ILE A 201 -19.17 8.30 -104.68
N LEU A 202 -20.08 8.79 -105.53
CA LEU A 202 -21.01 7.93 -106.27
C LEU A 202 -20.27 7.00 -107.23
N ASP A 203 -19.33 7.52 -108.00
CA ASP A 203 -18.50 6.75 -108.94
C ASP A 203 -17.67 5.69 -108.19
N GLN A 204 -17.07 6.05 -107.05
CA GLN A 204 -16.34 5.11 -106.19
C GLN A 204 -17.27 4.07 -105.56
N SER A 205 -18.47 4.46 -105.12
CA SER A 205 -19.46 3.53 -104.57
C SER A 205 -19.95 2.54 -105.63
N VAL A 206 -20.13 2.98 -106.88
CA VAL A 206 -20.45 2.11 -108.02
C VAL A 206 -19.29 1.15 -108.29
N ALA A 207 -18.05 1.64 -108.33
CA ALA A 207 -16.87 0.80 -108.51
C ALA A 207 -16.70 -0.24 -107.38
N ASP A 208 -16.97 0.12 -106.13
CA ASP A 208 -16.92 -0.81 -105.00
C ASP A 208 -18.05 -1.83 -105.02
N VAL A 209 -19.27 -1.44 -105.45
CA VAL A 209 -20.37 -2.39 -105.68
C VAL A 209 -20.03 -3.34 -106.83
N GLU A 210 -19.50 -2.83 -107.95
CA GLU A 210 -19.03 -3.65 -109.07
C GLU A 210 -17.90 -4.62 -108.65
N ARG A 211 -17.00 -4.19 -107.77
CA ARG A 211 -15.96 -5.05 -107.18
C ARG A 211 -16.55 -6.13 -106.26
N ILE A 212 -17.51 -5.79 -105.40
CA ILE A 212 -18.16 -6.78 -104.51
C ILE A 212 -18.98 -7.78 -105.34
N VAL A 213 -19.67 -7.32 -106.39
CA VAL A 213 -20.47 -8.19 -107.27
C VAL A 213 -19.55 -9.10 -108.10
N SER A 214 -18.44 -8.60 -108.63
CA SER A 214 -17.46 -9.41 -109.36
C SER A 214 -16.70 -10.39 -108.46
N GLN A 215 -16.39 -10.03 -107.21
CA GLN A 215 -15.84 -10.95 -106.20
C GLN A 215 -16.84 -12.04 -105.75
N LYS A 216 -18.14 -11.82 -105.92
CA LYS A 216 -19.20 -12.78 -105.58
C LYS A 216 -19.66 -13.62 -106.78
N ALA A 217 -19.25 -13.24 -108.00
CA ALA A 217 -19.54 -13.94 -109.26
C ALA A 217 -18.37 -14.81 -109.77
N ALA A 218 -17.25 -14.84 -109.04
CA ALA A 218 -16.18 -15.85 -109.13
C ALA A 218 -16.33 -16.85 -107.98
#